data_AF-A0A532AWF8-F1
#
_entry.id   AF-A0A532AWF8-F1
#
_cell.length_a   1.000
_cell.length_b   1.000
_cell.length_c   1.000
_cell.angle_alpha   90.00
_cell.angle_beta   90.00
_cell.angle_gamma   90.00
#
_symmetry.space_group_name_H-M   'P 1'
#
loop_
_entity.id
_entity.type
_entity.pdbx_description
1 polymer ?
#
loop_
_entity_poly.entity_id
_entity_poly.type
_entity_poly.pdbx_seq_one_letter_code
_entity_poly.pdbx_strand_id
1 'polypeptide(L)'
;MGQGTDCGTVARSPHLPGHGHPTSIIVIEPQPSDPVWPRYSTRPFPSYRFLPGINPHPRRNPLGHSYGHPEPKLLAFPREHWQQSEDYLHGIDLYNYAYWWECHEVCEGLWHAAGHGTEQGNFFQALIQLAAANLKRFLGHEQAAQNLARNGLIRLQHLPRLYMGIDVIALAEQYGTLSSPSVSATPYQIHLTM
;
A
#
# COMPACT_ATOMS: atom_id res chain seq x y z
N MET A 1 32.88 -80.02 -19.18
CA MET A 1 32.63 -79.74 -17.75
C MET A 1 32.44 -78.23 -17.64
N GLY A 2 31.22 -77.69 -17.55
CA GLY A 2 30.42 -77.58 -16.31
C GLY A 2 30.96 -76.42 -15.46
N GLN A 3 30.21 -75.48 -14.88
CA GLN A 3 28.80 -75.11 -14.79
C GLN A 3 28.78 -73.61 -14.40
N GLY A 4 27.66 -72.92 -14.55
CA GLY A 4 27.50 -71.58 -13.96
C GLY A 4 26.37 -70.73 -14.54
N THR A 5 25.15 -71.04 -14.12
CA THR A 5 23.92 -70.23 -14.24
C THR A 5 23.91 -69.05 -13.26
N ASP A 6 23.52 -67.84 -13.71
CA ASP A 6 22.49 -66.94 -13.11
C ASP A 6 22.43 -65.65 -13.96
N CYS A 7 21.35 -65.27 -14.66
CA CYS A 7 20.04 -64.79 -14.21
C CYS A 7 20.12 -63.66 -13.16
N GLY A 8 19.81 -62.42 -13.57
CA GLY A 8 19.86 -61.26 -12.67
C GLY A 8 19.48 -59.92 -13.30
N THR A 9 18.22 -59.83 -13.76
CA THR A 9 17.32 -58.66 -13.68
C THR A 9 17.85 -57.24 -14.02
N VAL A 10 17.39 -56.72 -15.16
CA VAL A 10 17.35 -55.29 -15.50
C VAL A 10 16.38 -54.56 -14.57
N ALA A 11 16.89 -53.72 -13.66
CA ALA A 11 16.06 -52.85 -12.85
C ALA A 11 15.54 -51.67 -13.71
N ARG A 12 14.23 -51.68 -13.99
CA ARG A 12 13.49 -50.53 -14.52
C ARG A 12 13.48 -49.42 -13.47
N SER A 13 13.97 -48.23 -13.84
CA SER A 13 13.81 -47.02 -13.03
C SER A 13 12.32 -46.72 -12.81
N PRO A 14 11.87 -46.47 -11.57
CA PRO A 14 10.51 -46.04 -11.32
C PRO A 14 10.31 -44.61 -11.81
N HIS A 15 9.30 -44.47 -12.66
CA HIS A 15 8.74 -43.23 -13.16
C HIS A 15 8.27 -42.38 -11.97
N LEU A 16 8.95 -41.27 -11.69
CA LEU A 16 8.51 -40.28 -10.70
C LEU A 16 7.26 -39.56 -11.25
N PRO A 17 6.12 -39.56 -10.54
CA PRO A 17 4.95 -38.81 -10.96
C PRO A 17 5.23 -37.31 -10.83
N GLY A 18 4.64 -36.57 -11.78
CA GLY A 18 5.00 -35.21 -12.14
C GLY A 18 4.99 -34.20 -11.01
N HIS A 19 5.90 -33.24 -11.13
CA HIS A 19 5.87 -31.97 -10.44
C HIS A 19 4.49 -31.34 -10.57
N GLY A 20 3.72 -31.34 -9.47
CA GLY A 20 2.65 -30.37 -9.31
C GLY A 20 3.28 -28.98 -9.45
N HIS A 21 2.96 -28.27 -10.53
CA HIS A 21 3.15 -26.83 -10.55
C HIS A 21 2.44 -26.29 -9.30
N PRO A 22 3.10 -25.45 -8.47
CA PRO A 22 2.36 -24.72 -7.47
C PRO A 22 1.27 -23.96 -8.23
N THR A 23 0.01 -24.27 -7.94
CA THR A 23 -1.12 -23.45 -8.35
C THR A 23 -0.75 -22.04 -7.95
N SER A 24 -0.42 -21.19 -8.93
CA SER A 24 -0.15 -19.79 -8.69
C SER A 24 -1.38 -19.27 -7.98
N ILE A 25 -1.29 -19.09 -6.65
CA ILE A 25 -2.30 -18.34 -5.93
C ILE A 25 -2.26 -16.99 -6.61
N ILE A 26 -3.32 -16.67 -7.34
CA ILE A 26 -3.51 -15.34 -7.89
C ILE A 26 -3.59 -14.45 -6.65
N VAL A 27 -2.47 -13.84 -6.30
CA VAL A 27 -2.45 -12.76 -5.31
C VAL A 27 -3.20 -11.63 -5.98
N ILE A 28 -4.47 -11.48 -5.61
CA ILE A 28 -5.25 -10.33 -6.02
C ILE A 28 -4.63 -9.16 -5.27
N GLU A 29 -3.80 -8.39 -5.96
CA GLU A 29 -3.29 -7.13 -5.42
C GLU A 29 -4.39 -6.06 -5.53
N PRO A 30 -4.47 -5.13 -4.56
CA PRO A 30 -5.40 -4.02 -4.67
C PRO A 30 -5.06 -3.20 -5.91
N GLN A 31 -6.10 -2.87 -6.68
CA GLN A 31 -5.97 -2.04 -7.87
C GLN A 31 -6.45 -0.62 -7.57
N PRO A 32 -5.85 0.40 -8.19
CA PRO A 32 -6.43 1.74 -8.22
C PRO A 32 -7.81 1.71 -8.86
N SER A 33 -8.66 2.67 -8.47
CA SER A 33 -9.97 2.86 -9.07
C SER A 33 -9.88 3.33 -10.53
N ASP A 34 -8.98 4.27 -10.81
CA ASP A 34 -8.56 4.66 -12.16
C ASP A 34 -7.06 4.34 -12.34
N PRO A 35 -6.69 3.35 -13.17
CA PRO A 35 -5.29 2.99 -13.40
C PRO A 35 -4.51 4.01 -14.23
N VAL A 36 -5.18 4.94 -14.92
CA VAL A 36 -4.55 6.00 -15.73
C VAL A 36 -4.56 7.37 -15.06
N TRP A 37 -4.82 7.40 -13.75
CA TRP A 37 -4.79 8.62 -12.95
C TRP A 37 -3.47 9.40 -13.13
N PRO A 38 -3.48 10.74 -13.24
CA PRO A 38 -2.24 11.49 -13.40
C PRO A 38 -1.31 11.32 -12.19
N ARG A 39 -0.02 11.14 -12.46
CA ARG A 39 1.04 11.08 -11.45
C ARG A 39 1.58 12.46 -11.12
N TYR A 40 1.83 12.70 -9.84
CA TYR A 40 2.38 13.95 -9.32
C TYR A 40 3.90 13.90 -9.11
N SER A 41 4.48 12.71 -8.87
CA SER A 41 5.93 12.53 -8.74
C SER A 41 6.49 11.66 -9.87
N THR A 42 7.77 11.87 -10.17
CA THR A 42 8.53 11.04 -11.13
C THR A 42 9.14 9.78 -10.51
N ARG A 43 9.14 9.66 -9.17
CA ARG A 43 9.74 8.51 -8.46
C ARG A 43 9.03 7.20 -8.84
N PRO A 44 9.74 6.09 -9.12
CA PRO A 44 9.09 4.82 -9.47
C PRO A 44 8.29 4.25 -8.28
N PHE A 45 7.24 3.49 -8.59
CA PHE A 45 6.56 2.69 -7.56
C PHE A 45 7.41 1.49 -7.14
N PRO A 46 7.26 1.00 -5.91
CA PRO A 46 7.83 -0.27 -5.48
C PRO A 46 7.37 -1.43 -6.36
N SER A 47 8.17 -2.50 -6.42
CA SER A 47 7.93 -3.64 -7.32
C SER A 47 6.66 -4.44 -7.00
N TYR A 48 6.09 -4.29 -5.80
CA TYR A 48 4.82 -4.87 -5.39
C TYR A 48 4.19 -4.02 -4.29
N ARG A 49 2.89 -4.20 -4.06
CA ARG A 49 2.14 -3.58 -2.95
C ARG A 49 2.23 -4.47 -1.72
N PHE A 50 2.67 -3.94 -0.59
CA PHE A 50 2.76 -4.76 0.61
C PHE A 50 1.38 -5.05 1.20
N LEU A 51 1.07 -6.33 1.26
CA LEU A 51 -0.08 -6.87 1.97
C LEU A 51 0.41 -7.77 3.12
N PRO A 52 0.14 -7.41 4.39
CA PRO A 52 0.53 -8.22 5.53
C PRO A 52 0.04 -9.67 5.43
N GLY A 53 0.96 -10.63 5.57
CA GLY A 53 0.66 -12.06 5.50
C GLY A 53 0.57 -12.64 4.09
N ILE A 54 0.71 -11.82 3.05
CA ILE A 54 0.64 -12.25 1.65
C ILE A 54 2.00 -12.07 0.96
N ASN A 55 2.53 -10.84 0.95
CA ASN A 55 3.79 -10.52 0.27
C ASN A 55 4.94 -10.41 1.29
N PRO A 56 6.21 -10.56 0.87
CA PRO A 56 7.37 -10.30 1.71
C PRO A 56 7.32 -8.91 2.36
N HIS A 57 7.66 -8.81 3.64
CA HIS A 57 7.71 -7.51 4.31
C HIS A 57 8.81 -6.63 3.68
N PRO A 58 8.51 -5.40 3.24
CA PRO A 58 9.42 -4.55 2.48
C PRO A 58 10.81 -4.35 3.08
N ARG A 59 10.91 -4.15 4.40
CA ARG A 59 12.18 -3.93 5.10
C ARG A 59 12.71 -5.11 5.91
N ARG A 60 11.82 -6.01 6.37
CA ARG A 60 12.17 -7.08 7.33
C ARG A 60 12.43 -8.43 6.69
N ASN A 61 12.01 -8.62 5.43
CA ASN A 61 12.21 -9.86 4.70
C ASN A 61 13.31 -9.66 3.63
N PRO A 62 14.27 -10.59 3.46
CA PRO A 62 15.30 -10.50 2.42
C PRO A 62 14.80 -10.33 0.98
N LEU A 63 13.56 -10.74 0.68
CA LEU A 63 12.90 -10.52 -0.62
C LEU A 63 12.08 -9.22 -0.67
N GLY A 64 12.18 -8.39 0.37
CA GLY A 64 11.47 -7.14 0.49
C GLY A 64 12.01 -6.05 -0.43
N HIS A 65 11.14 -5.27 -1.06
CA HIS A 65 11.54 -4.22 -2.02
C HIS A 65 12.34 -3.06 -1.41
N SER A 66 12.51 -3.03 -0.08
CA SER A 66 13.31 -2.05 0.67
C SER A 66 14.27 -2.72 1.65
N TYR A 67 14.55 -4.02 1.49
CA TYR A 67 15.40 -4.77 2.40
C TYR A 67 16.86 -4.29 2.32
N GLY A 68 17.49 -4.11 3.48
CA GLY A 68 18.87 -3.60 3.56
C GLY A 68 19.03 -2.11 3.23
N HIS A 69 17.97 -1.43 2.78
CA HIS A 69 17.99 0.02 2.57
C HIS A 69 17.66 0.75 3.87
N PRO A 70 18.38 1.84 4.20
CA PRO A 70 18.07 2.65 5.37
C PRO A 70 16.65 3.22 5.26
N GLU A 71 16.05 3.50 6.41
CA GLU A 71 14.80 4.25 6.45
C GLU A 71 15.07 5.69 6.00
N PRO A 72 14.34 6.22 4.99
CA PRO A 72 14.52 7.59 4.54
C PRO A 72 14.22 8.57 5.67
N LYS A 73 15.18 9.44 5.97
CA LYS A 73 14.94 10.57 6.86
C LYS A 73 14.32 11.71 6.07
N LEU A 74 13.00 11.82 6.10
CA LEU A 74 12.28 12.88 5.40
C LEU A 74 12.48 14.23 6.10
N LEU A 75 12.47 15.31 5.33
CA LEU A 75 12.70 16.67 5.81
C LEU A 75 11.38 17.44 5.91
N ALA A 76 11.31 18.35 6.89
CA ALA A 76 10.19 19.27 7.01
C ALA A 76 10.20 20.25 5.85
N PHE A 77 9.01 20.66 5.41
CA PHE A 77 8.85 21.68 4.38
C PHE A 77 7.63 22.56 4.69
N PRO A 78 7.64 23.86 4.33
CA PRO A 78 6.47 24.72 4.51
C PRO A 78 5.28 24.19 3.73
N ARG A 79 4.11 24.11 4.37
CA ARG A 79 2.88 23.60 3.74
C ARG A 79 2.50 24.36 2.47
N GLU A 80 2.86 25.64 2.35
CA GLU A 80 2.63 26.50 1.18
C GLU A 80 3.45 26.08 -0.04
N HIS A 81 4.53 25.31 0.16
CA HIS A 81 5.43 24.81 -0.89
C HIS A 81 5.29 23.30 -1.11
N TRP A 82 4.11 22.74 -0.83
CA TRP A 82 3.86 21.30 -0.93
C TRP A 82 4.18 20.72 -2.32
N GLN A 83 4.00 21.50 -3.39
CA GLN A 83 4.30 21.11 -4.77
C GLN A 83 5.78 20.81 -5.01
N GLN A 84 6.66 21.30 -4.13
CA GLN A 84 8.11 21.10 -4.23
C GLN A 84 8.59 19.88 -3.45
N SER A 85 7.71 19.26 -2.65
CA SER A 85 8.02 18.09 -1.84
C SER A 85 7.77 16.82 -2.62
N GLU A 86 8.83 16.29 -3.26
CA GLU A 86 8.76 15.01 -3.99
C GLU A 86 8.27 13.86 -3.10
N ASP A 87 8.61 13.83 -1.81
CA ASP A 87 8.13 12.79 -0.90
C ASP A 87 6.63 12.90 -0.64
N TYR A 88 6.09 14.12 -0.52
CA TYR A 88 4.65 14.33 -0.40
C TYR A 88 3.92 13.91 -1.67
N LEU A 89 4.36 14.41 -2.84
CA LEU A 89 3.75 14.07 -4.13
C LEU A 89 3.80 12.55 -4.39
N HIS A 90 4.93 11.91 -4.06
CA HIS A 90 5.06 10.46 -4.17
C HIS A 90 4.14 9.71 -3.20
N GLY A 91 3.98 10.21 -1.96
CA GLY A 91 3.01 9.65 -1.00
C GLY A 91 1.58 9.66 -1.53
N ILE A 92 1.17 10.76 -2.17
CA ILE A 92 -0.15 10.87 -2.81
C ILE A 92 -0.28 9.92 -4.02
N ASP A 93 0.76 9.81 -4.85
CA ASP A 93 0.78 8.81 -5.93
C ASP A 93 0.62 7.39 -5.38
N LEU A 94 1.35 7.02 -4.33
CA LEU A 94 1.25 5.70 -3.69
C LEU A 94 -0.17 5.43 -3.19
N TYR A 95 -0.79 6.41 -2.54
CA TYR A 95 -2.18 6.33 -2.11
C TYR A 95 -3.13 6.05 -3.27
N ASN A 96 -3.01 6.86 -4.34
CA ASN A 96 -3.87 6.80 -5.51
C ASN A 96 -3.72 5.49 -6.29
N TYR A 97 -2.54 4.87 -6.24
CA TYR A 97 -2.21 3.62 -6.92
C TYR A 97 -2.33 2.36 -6.05
N ALA A 98 -2.98 2.50 -4.89
CA ALA A 98 -3.28 1.44 -3.91
C ALA A 98 -2.06 0.83 -3.19
N TYR A 99 -0.92 1.53 -3.18
CA TYR A 99 0.24 1.23 -2.34
C TYR A 99 0.04 1.82 -0.94
N TRP A 100 -1.04 1.43 -0.25
CA TRP A 100 -1.46 2.10 0.98
C TRP A 100 -0.50 1.91 2.14
N TRP A 101 0.18 0.77 2.21
CA TRP A 101 1.19 0.58 3.25
C TRP A 101 2.41 1.49 2.99
N GLU A 102 2.85 1.59 1.75
CA GLU A 102 3.98 2.43 1.37
C GLU A 102 3.64 3.92 1.52
N CYS A 103 2.41 4.30 1.17
CA CYS A 103 1.88 5.63 1.45
C CYS A 103 1.88 5.92 2.96
N HIS A 104 1.43 4.96 3.78
CA HIS A 104 1.43 5.08 5.24
C HIS A 104 2.84 5.37 5.75
N GLU A 105 3.85 4.63 5.30
CA GLU A 105 5.24 4.81 5.74
C GLU A 105 5.81 6.18 5.33
N VAL A 106 5.54 6.62 4.09
CA VAL A 106 5.95 7.95 3.63
C VAL A 106 5.28 9.04 4.47
N CYS A 107 3.97 8.91 4.74
CA CYS A 107 3.25 9.86 5.57
C CYS A 107 3.72 9.86 7.03
N GLU A 108 4.13 8.72 7.60
CA GLU A 108 4.74 8.64 8.94
C GLU A 108 6.06 9.41 8.99
N GLY A 109 6.93 9.22 8.00
CA GLY A 109 8.16 10.00 7.89
C GLY A 109 7.91 11.51 7.84
N LEU A 110 6.90 11.93 7.06
CA LEU A 110 6.49 13.34 6.96
C LEU A 110 5.83 13.86 8.24
N TRP A 111 5.05 13.04 8.94
CA TRP A 111 4.46 13.36 10.24
C TRP A 111 5.53 13.61 11.30
N HIS A 112 6.56 12.77 11.34
CA HIS A 112 7.72 12.98 12.22
C HIS A 112 8.47 14.27 11.88
N ALA A 113 8.68 14.53 10.59
CA ALA A 113 9.39 15.73 10.14
C ALA A 113 8.60 17.03 10.43
N ALA A 114 7.29 17.04 10.20
CA ALA A 114 6.41 18.18 10.44
C ALA A 114 6.14 18.46 11.93
N GLY A 115 6.39 17.47 12.80
CA GLY A 115 6.15 17.56 14.24
C GLY A 115 4.71 17.19 14.63
N HIS A 116 4.56 16.38 15.67
CA HIS A 116 3.28 15.73 16.00
C HIS A 116 2.16 16.67 16.47
N GLY A 117 2.51 17.81 17.05
CA GLY A 117 1.56 18.81 17.55
C GLY A 117 1.23 19.92 16.56
N THR A 118 1.76 19.87 15.33
CA THR A 118 1.50 20.90 14.32
C THR A 118 0.26 20.57 13.51
N GLU A 119 -0.32 21.59 12.87
CA GLU A 119 -1.45 21.41 11.95
C GLU A 119 -1.08 20.49 10.78
N GLN A 120 0.12 20.66 10.21
CA GLN A 120 0.65 19.80 9.15
C GLN A 120 0.87 18.35 9.65
N GLY A 121 1.32 18.18 10.89
CA GLY A 121 1.40 16.88 11.53
C GLY A 121 0.03 16.21 11.68
N ASN A 122 -0.99 16.95 12.10
CA ASN A 122 -2.36 16.44 12.18
C ASN A 122 -2.91 16.03 10.79
N PHE A 123 -2.57 16.78 9.75
CA PHE A 123 -2.89 16.42 8.36
C PHE A 123 -2.24 15.10 7.93
N PHE A 124 -0.93 14.92 8.15
CA PHE A 124 -0.28 13.65 7.82
C PHE A 124 -0.84 12.48 8.64
N GLN A 125 -1.15 12.70 9.92
CA GLN A 125 -1.81 11.69 10.73
C GLN A 125 -3.20 11.29 10.20
N ALA A 126 -3.93 12.22 9.57
CA ALA A 126 -5.16 11.89 8.86
C ALA A 126 -4.90 10.98 7.65
N LEU A 127 -3.93 11.33 6.79
CA LEU A 127 -3.57 10.52 5.62
C LEU A 127 -3.09 9.11 5.98
N ILE A 128 -2.29 8.99 7.05
CA ILE A 128 -1.87 7.70 7.63
C ILE A 128 -3.10 6.84 7.96
N GLN A 129 -4.09 7.42 8.64
CA GLN A 129 -5.31 6.71 9.03
C GLN A 129 -6.17 6.32 7.82
N LEU A 130 -6.29 7.18 6.81
CA LEU A 130 -7.03 6.86 5.58
C LEU A 130 -6.35 5.76 4.77
N ALA A 131 -5.02 5.79 4.62
CA ALA A 131 -4.26 4.74 3.96
C ALA A 131 -4.42 3.40 4.69
N ALA A 132 -4.26 3.39 6.01
CA ALA A 132 -4.47 2.21 6.84
C ALA A 132 -5.93 1.70 6.74
N ALA A 133 -6.92 2.60 6.64
CA ALA A 133 -8.32 2.22 6.45
C ALA A 133 -8.53 1.45 5.14
N ASN A 134 -7.97 1.92 4.02
CA ASN A 134 -8.09 1.24 2.73
C ASN A 134 -7.40 -0.13 2.76
N LEU A 135 -6.21 -0.22 3.37
CA LEU A 135 -5.53 -1.51 3.55
C LEU A 135 -6.36 -2.48 4.40
N LYS A 136 -6.93 -2.03 5.53
CA LYS A 136 -7.79 -2.87 6.38
C LYS A 136 -9.06 -3.32 5.65
N ARG A 137 -9.67 -2.44 4.87
CA ARG A 137 -10.86 -2.75 4.05
C ARG A 137 -10.55 -3.85 3.05
N PHE A 138 -9.43 -3.71 2.33
CA PHE A 138 -8.99 -4.71 1.37
C PHE A 138 -8.73 -6.09 2.01
N LEU A 139 -8.19 -6.10 3.23
CA LEU A 139 -7.96 -7.33 4.01
C LEU A 139 -9.24 -7.90 4.66
N GLY A 140 -10.42 -7.34 4.38
CA GLY A 140 -11.70 -7.80 4.94
C GLY A 140 -11.97 -7.36 6.38
N HIS A 141 -11.16 -6.44 6.94
CA HIS A 141 -11.31 -5.93 8.30
C HIS A 141 -12.16 -4.64 8.33
N GLU A 142 -13.42 -4.74 7.89
CA GLU A 142 -14.29 -3.58 7.65
C GLU A 142 -14.50 -2.69 8.89
N GLN A 143 -14.75 -3.27 10.06
CA GLN A 143 -14.95 -2.49 11.29
C GLN A 143 -13.71 -1.66 11.67
N ALA A 144 -12.51 -2.23 11.49
CA ALA A 144 -11.25 -1.53 11.73
C ALA A 144 -11.04 -0.42 10.69
N ALA A 145 -11.35 -0.70 9.42
CA ALA A 145 -11.30 0.29 8.34
C ALA A 145 -12.21 1.48 8.62
N GLN A 146 -13.46 1.26 9.02
CA GLN A 146 -14.42 2.31 9.35
C GLN A 146 -13.94 3.19 10.52
N ASN A 147 -13.39 2.58 11.56
CA ASN A 147 -12.85 3.32 12.70
C ASN A 147 -11.65 4.20 12.31
N LEU A 148 -10.73 3.67 11.49
CA LEU A 148 -9.58 4.42 10.98
C LEU A 148 -10.04 5.57 10.07
N ALA A 149 -10.94 5.31 9.12
CA ALA A 149 -11.47 6.32 8.23
C ALA A 149 -12.15 7.45 9.02
N ARG A 150 -13.05 7.11 9.95
CA ARG A 150 -13.73 8.10 10.82
C ARG A 150 -12.74 8.97 11.58
N ASN A 151 -11.72 8.36 12.19
CA ASN A 151 -10.70 9.11 12.93
C ASN A 151 -9.89 10.04 12.01
N GLY A 152 -9.53 9.58 10.81
CA GLY A 152 -8.83 10.40 9.81
C GLY A 152 -9.66 11.60 9.37
N LEU A 153 -10.95 11.39 9.09
CA LEU A 153 -11.87 12.46 8.70
C LEU A 153 -12.07 13.50 9.80
N ILE A 154 -12.21 13.08 11.07
CA ILE A 154 -12.31 14.02 12.21
C ILE A 154 -11.08 14.95 12.26
N ARG A 155 -9.88 14.44 11.92
CA ARG A 155 -8.67 15.27 11.87
C ARG A 155 -8.74 16.29 10.74
N LEU A 156 -9.23 15.90 9.58
CA LEU A 156 -9.37 16.78 8.41
C LEU A 156 -10.39 17.91 8.64
N GLN A 157 -11.42 17.69 9.46
CA GLN A 157 -12.43 18.72 9.78
C GLN A 157 -11.86 19.97 10.45
N HIS A 158 -10.68 19.86 11.06
CA HIS A 158 -10.01 20.98 11.74
C HIS A 158 -9.06 21.75 10.81
N LEU A 159 -8.97 21.36 9.53
CA LEU A 159 -8.10 22.00 8.55
C LEU A 159 -8.88 22.97 7.65
N PRO A 160 -8.19 23.96 7.05
CA PRO A 160 -8.75 24.73 5.94
C PRO A 160 -9.29 23.80 4.84
N ARG A 161 -10.36 24.24 4.14
CA ARG A 161 -10.97 23.47 3.06
C ARG A 161 -9.95 22.95 2.03
N LEU A 162 -9.06 23.82 1.58
CA LEU A 162 -7.95 23.45 0.71
C LEU A 162 -6.68 23.40 1.55
N TYR A 163 -6.12 22.22 1.72
CA TYR A 163 -4.92 22.00 2.51
C TYR A 163 -3.88 21.19 1.75
N MET A 164 -2.72 21.79 1.50
CA MET A 164 -1.62 21.17 0.74
C MET A 164 -2.08 20.57 -0.61
N GLY A 165 -2.99 21.26 -1.30
CA GLY A 165 -3.55 20.82 -2.57
C GLY A 165 -4.78 19.91 -2.46
N ILE A 166 -5.12 19.38 -1.28
CA ILE A 166 -6.29 18.51 -1.10
C ILE A 166 -7.51 19.37 -0.71
N ASP A 167 -8.61 19.24 -1.46
CA ASP A 167 -9.94 19.67 -0.98
C ASP A 167 -10.43 18.66 0.06
N VAL A 168 -10.28 19.01 1.35
CA VAL A 168 -10.57 18.11 2.46
C VAL A 168 -12.07 17.83 2.62
N ILE A 169 -12.92 18.72 2.13
CA ILE A 169 -14.38 18.52 2.14
C ILE A 169 -14.75 17.49 1.08
N ALA A 170 -14.25 17.65 -0.15
CA ALA A 170 -14.47 16.68 -1.21
C ALA A 170 -13.94 15.29 -0.83
N LEU A 171 -12.76 15.22 -0.20
CA LEU A 171 -12.20 13.97 0.31
C LEU A 171 -13.08 13.34 1.41
N ALA A 172 -13.66 14.14 2.30
CA ALA A 172 -14.55 13.65 3.35
C ALA A 172 -15.90 13.15 2.80
N GLU A 173 -16.49 13.87 1.84
CA GLU A 173 -17.74 13.48 1.17
C GLU A 173 -17.58 12.13 0.47
N GLN A 174 -16.46 11.94 -0.21
CA GLN A 174 -16.08 10.65 -0.80
C GLN A 174 -16.19 9.54 0.25
N TYR A 175 -15.45 9.62 1.37
CA TYR A 175 -15.55 8.60 2.42
C TYR A 175 -16.95 8.45 3.06
N GLY A 176 -17.77 9.49 3.08
CA GLY A 176 -19.16 9.45 3.57
C GLY A 176 -20.11 8.66 2.66
N THR A 177 -19.92 8.73 1.35
CA THR A 177 -20.77 8.02 0.35
C THR A 177 -20.56 6.50 0.34
N LEU A 178 -19.42 5.98 0.80
CA LEU A 178 -19.15 4.53 0.92
C LEU A 178 -19.88 3.82 2.06
N SER A 179 -20.69 4.53 2.84
CA SER A 179 -21.50 3.94 3.91
C SER A 179 -22.71 3.14 3.41
N SER A 180 -22.95 3.08 2.10
CA SER A 180 -24.00 2.25 1.49
C SER A 180 -23.48 0.83 1.17
N PRO A 181 -24.25 -0.23 1.50
CA PRO A 181 -23.77 -1.63 1.47
C PRO A 181 -23.67 -2.28 0.09
N SER A 182 -23.78 -1.54 -1.02
CA SER A 182 -23.68 -2.10 -2.37
C SER A 182 -22.24 -2.11 -2.88
N VAL A 183 -21.71 -3.32 -3.02
CA VAL A 183 -20.41 -3.74 -3.55
C VAL A 183 -19.95 -2.94 -4.77
N SER A 184 -19.16 -1.89 -4.51
CA SER A 184 -17.97 -1.50 -5.27
C SER A 184 -17.24 -0.42 -4.45
N ALA A 185 -16.62 -0.85 -3.34
CA ALA A 185 -15.82 0.03 -2.48
C ALA A 185 -14.46 0.30 -3.14
N THR A 186 -14.49 0.99 -4.27
CA THR A 186 -13.31 1.46 -4.97
C THR A 186 -12.58 2.47 -4.08
N PRO A 187 -11.29 2.28 -3.81
CA PRO A 187 -10.50 3.19 -2.98
C PRO A 187 -10.41 4.58 -3.63
N TYR A 188 -10.61 5.64 -2.86
CA TYR A 188 -10.56 6.98 -3.41
C TYR A 188 -9.18 7.35 -3.91
N GLN A 189 -9.16 8.14 -4.99
CA GLN A 189 -7.95 8.78 -5.49
C GLN A 189 -8.05 10.27 -5.17
N ILE A 190 -7.01 10.78 -4.53
CA ILE A 190 -6.84 12.17 -4.13
C ILE A 190 -6.42 12.97 -5.36
N HIS A 191 -7.22 13.98 -5.68
CA HIS A 191 -6.86 15.00 -6.64
C HIS A 191 -6.16 16.17 -5.93
N LEU A 192 -4.94 16.50 -6.36
CA LEU A 192 -4.26 17.72 -5.92
C LEU A 192 -4.67 18.89 -6.83
N THR A 193 -5.28 19.90 -6.22
CA THR A 193 -5.68 21.15 -6.86
C THR A 193 -4.45 22.06 -6.93
N MET A 194 -4.02 22.36 -8.15
CA MET A 194 -2.85 23.19 -8.45
C MET A 194 -3.19 24.68 -8.51
#